data_AF-A0A660QX61-F1
#
_entry.id   AF-A0A660QX61-F1
#
_cell.length_a   1.000
_cell.length_b   1.000
_cell.length_c   1.000
_cell.angle_alpha   90.00
_cell.angle_beta   90.00
_cell.angle_gamma   90.00
#
_symmetry.space_group_name_H-M   'P 1'
#
loop_
_entity.id
_entity.type
_entity.pdbx_description
1 polymer ?
#
loop_
_entity_poly.entity_id
_entity_poly.type
_entity_poly.pdbx_seq_one_letter_code
_entity_poly.pdbx_strand_id
1 'polypeptide(L)'
;MDRKTILKDGIAAMIIAGVLLSGCPSASADAEAIRMVPFDQVRMDDVVWKPMTAKLAEKTLPHALVQTEVAQERLRLCAEWLESNGQTPKPKVHRFNTSDLYKVMEGAAMMIQAEPNPEIEKQMDRIIDVIARAQRDDGYLDVSHIVGNPEPG
;
A
#
# COMPACT_ATOMS: atom_id res chain seq x y z
N MET A 1 31.66 -69.36 -1.79
CA MET A 1 33.05 -69.24 -2.27
C MET A 1 33.06 -68.09 -3.25
N ASP A 2 33.78 -67.03 -2.94
CA ASP A 2 33.73 -65.72 -3.62
C ASP A 2 35.01 -65.51 -4.44
N ARG A 3 34.92 -65.14 -5.73
CA ARG A 3 36.07 -64.66 -6.51
C ARG A 3 35.65 -63.99 -7.84
N LYS A 4 35.57 -62.66 -7.79
CA LYS A 4 35.99 -61.69 -8.83
C LYS A 4 36.55 -62.31 -10.12
N THR A 5 35.95 -62.00 -11.27
CA THR A 5 36.69 -61.59 -12.48
C THR A 5 35.79 -60.72 -13.34
N ILE A 6 36.05 -59.42 -13.26
CA ILE A 6 35.57 -58.40 -14.20
C ILE A 6 36.47 -58.49 -15.43
N LEU A 7 35.88 -58.60 -16.61
CA LEU A 7 36.46 -58.13 -17.87
C LEU A 7 35.25 -57.77 -18.75
N LYS A 8 34.79 -56.51 -18.74
CA LYS A 8 35.22 -55.44 -19.67
C LYS A 8 35.45 -56.00 -21.07
N ASP A 9 34.49 -55.79 -21.95
CA ASP A 9 34.68 -55.13 -23.26
C ASP A 9 33.41 -55.27 -24.10
N GLY A 10 33.11 -54.25 -24.90
CA GLY A 10 32.31 -54.42 -26.12
C GLY A 10 30.84 -54.05 -26.03
N ILE A 11 30.57 -52.75 -26.11
CA ILE A 11 29.32 -52.21 -26.66
C ILE A 11 29.16 -52.71 -28.10
N ALA A 12 28.02 -53.32 -28.44
CA ALA A 12 27.32 -53.18 -29.73
C ALA A 12 26.05 -54.06 -29.73
N ALA A 13 24.86 -53.45 -29.68
CA ALA A 13 23.89 -53.39 -30.78
C ALA A 13 23.03 -54.69 -30.87
N MET A 14 21.72 -54.69 -31.11
CA MET A 14 20.85 -53.77 -31.83
C MET A 14 19.39 -54.23 -31.61
N ILE A 15 18.50 -53.30 -31.21
CA ILE A 15 17.13 -53.03 -31.70
C ILE A 15 16.12 -54.19 -31.86
N ILE A 16 14.90 -53.98 -31.31
CA ILE A 16 13.52 -54.21 -31.85
C ILE A 16 12.58 -54.31 -30.63
N ALA A 17 11.38 -53.72 -30.51
CA ALA A 17 10.67 -52.65 -31.21
C ALA A 17 9.46 -52.27 -30.32
N GLY A 18 9.07 -51.00 -30.37
CA GLY A 18 7.66 -50.58 -30.35
C GLY A 18 6.86 -50.73 -29.06
N VAL A 19 6.72 -49.63 -28.32
CA VAL A 19 5.41 -48.99 -28.11
C VAL A 19 5.63 -47.47 -28.19
N LEU A 20 5.31 -46.88 -29.34
CA LEU A 20 5.15 -45.43 -29.46
C LEU A 20 3.77 -45.07 -28.89
N LEU A 21 3.72 -44.84 -27.57
CA LEU A 21 2.69 -43.97 -27.01
C LEU A 21 3.04 -42.55 -27.44
N SER A 22 2.48 -42.14 -28.59
CA SER A 22 2.40 -40.72 -28.96
C SER A 22 1.54 -40.02 -27.93
N GLY A 23 2.14 -39.68 -26.79
CA GLY A 23 1.62 -38.65 -25.92
C GLY A 23 1.59 -37.37 -26.72
N CYS A 24 0.40 -36.84 -26.96
CA CYS A 24 0.27 -35.45 -27.38
C CYS A 24 1.06 -34.63 -26.36
N PRO A 25 2.04 -33.80 -26.75
CA PRO A 25 2.50 -32.79 -25.83
C PRO A 25 1.28 -31.91 -25.57
N SER A 26 0.61 -32.15 -24.45
CA SER A 26 -0.19 -31.11 -23.83
C SER A 26 0.83 -30.01 -23.60
N ALA A 27 0.88 -29.05 -24.52
CA ALA A 27 1.36 -27.73 -24.18
C ALA A 27 0.50 -27.34 -22.99
N SER A 28 1.03 -27.51 -21.78
CA SER A 28 0.59 -26.66 -20.69
C SER A 28 0.89 -25.28 -21.23
N ALA A 29 -0.16 -24.61 -21.71
CA ALA A 29 -0.15 -23.18 -21.65
C ALA A 29 0.05 -22.88 -20.17
N ASP A 30 1.31 -22.72 -19.77
CA ASP A 30 1.63 -21.85 -18.65
C ASP A 30 1.02 -20.53 -19.08
N ALA A 31 -0.24 -20.34 -18.70
CA ALA A 31 -0.90 -19.06 -18.79
C ALA A 31 0.01 -18.15 -17.99
N GLU A 32 0.79 -17.33 -18.69
CA GLU A 32 1.79 -16.48 -18.08
C GLU A 32 1.09 -15.70 -16.97
N ALA A 33 1.47 -16.01 -15.72
CA ALA A 33 0.76 -15.50 -14.57
C ALA A 33 0.80 -13.98 -14.63
N ILE A 34 -0.38 -13.34 -14.74
CA ILE A 34 -0.49 -11.89 -14.82
C ILE A 34 0.20 -11.30 -13.59
N ARG A 35 1.25 -10.50 -13.81
CA ARG A 35 1.98 -9.81 -12.74
C ARG A 35 1.56 -8.35 -12.71
N MET A 36 1.27 -7.84 -11.52
CA MET A 36 1.07 -6.40 -11.33
C MET A 36 2.41 -5.69 -11.54
N VAL A 37 2.37 -4.58 -12.26
CA VAL A 37 3.51 -3.66 -12.38
C VAL A 37 3.36 -2.60 -11.28
N PRO A 38 4.33 -2.48 -10.36
CA PRO A 38 4.33 -1.41 -9.35
C PRO A 38 4.29 -0.03 -10.01
N PHE A 39 3.61 0.93 -9.38
CA PHE A 39 3.38 2.25 -9.96
C PHE A 39 4.67 3.07 -10.11
N ASP A 40 5.69 2.84 -9.28
CA ASP A 40 7.00 3.48 -9.36
C ASP A 40 7.84 3.06 -10.58
N GLN A 41 7.42 1.98 -11.24
CA GLN A 41 8.00 1.52 -12.50
C GLN A 41 7.26 2.08 -13.73
N VAL A 42 6.21 2.87 -13.53
CA VAL A 42 5.39 3.44 -14.61
C VAL A 42 5.54 4.96 -14.61
N ARG A 43 5.96 5.51 -15.75
CA ARG A 43 5.96 6.96 -16.00
C ARG A 43 4.89 7.34 -17.00
N MET A 44 4.03 8.28 -16.61
CA MET A 44 3.04 8.90 -17.48
C MET A 44 3.67 10.10 -18.20
N ASP A 45 4.13 9.89 -19.44
CA ASP A 45 4.78 10.93 -20.26
C ASP A 45 4.04 11.20 -21.57
N ASP A 46 2.71 11.29 -21.49
CA ASP A 46 1.83 11.58 -22.60
C ASP A 46 1.12 12.94 -22.46
N VAL A 47 0.41 13.35 -23.50
CA VAL A 47 -0.26 14.66 -23.57
C VAL A 47 -1.57 14.72 -22.78
N VAL A 48 -2.07 13.60 -22.27
CA VAL A 48 -3.33 13.50 -21.51
C VAL A 48 -3.05 13.37 -20.03
N TRP A 49 -2.27 12.37 -19.59
CA TRP A 49 -2.12 12.07 -18.16
C TRP A 49 -1.08 12.93 -17.47
N LYS A 50 0.05 13.21 -18.12
CA LYS A 50 1.09 14.10 -17.54
C LYS A 50 0.51 15.45 -17.08
N PRO A 51 -0.26 16.21 -17.90
CA PRO A 51 -0.85 17.47 -17.44
C PRO A 51 -1.95 17.28 -16.38
N MET A 52 -2.65 16.14 -16.36
CA MET A 52 -3.62 15.85 -15.30
C MET A 52 -2.92 15.61 -13.95
N THR A 53 -1.86 14.81 -13.93
CA THR A 53 -1.06 14.55 -12.72
C THR A 53 -0.46 15.84 -12.17
N ALA A 54 0.11 16.70 -13.02
CA ALA A 54 0.59 18.01 -12.59
C ALA A 54 -0.52 18.88 -11.99
N LYS A 55 -1.70 18.93 -12.62
CA LYS A 55 -2.85 19.66 -12.09
C LYS A 55 -3.36 19.10 -10.76
N LEU A 56 -3.36 17.79 -10.59
CA LEU A 56 -3.72 17.14 -9.33
C LEU A 56 -2.76 17.58 -8.22
N ALA A 57 -1.45 17.53 -8.47
CA ALA A 57 -0.43 17.94 -7.51
C ALA A 57 -0.50 19.45 -7.18
N GLU A 58 -0.67 20.31 -8.18
CA GLU A 58 -0.64 21.77 -8.00
C GLU A 58 -1.94 22.37 -7.43
N LYS A 59 -3.10 21.73 -7.69
CA LYS A 59 -4.42 22.31 -7.38
C LYS A 59 -5.25 21.41 -6.48
N THR A 60 -5.46 20.17 -6.88
CA THR A 60 -6.40 19.28 -6.20
C THR A 60 -5.87 18.86 -4.84
N LEU A 61 -4.61 18.46 -4.74
CA LEU A 61 -4.01 17.99 -3.49
C LEU A 61 -3.98 19.09 -2.41
N PRO A 62 -3.49 20.32 -2.69
CA PRO A 62 -3.57 21.41 -1.72
C PRO A 62 -5.01 21.70 -1.28
N HIS A 63 -5.96 21.71 -2.21
CA HIS A 63 -7.36 21.93 -1.87
C HIS A 63 -7.93 20.80 -1.00
N ALA A 64 -7.63 19.54 -1.32
CA ALA A 64 -8.07 18.38 -0.55
C ALA A 64 -7.50 18.41 0.88
N LEU A 65 -6.24 18.84 1.05
CA LEU A 65 -5.65 19.04 2.37
C LEU A 65 -6.41 20.10 3.18
N VAL A 66 -6.79 21.22 2.57
CA VAL A 66 -7.64 22.24 3.21
C VAL A 66 -9.00 21.66 3.62
N GLN A 67 -9.65 20.85 2.76
CA GLN A 67 -10.93 20.21 3.10
C GLN A 67 -10.83 19.24 4.30
N THR A 68 -9.61 18.81 4.66
CA THR A 68 -9.37 17.90 5.79
C THR A 68 -8.89 18.62 7.05
N GLU A 69 -8.84 19.95 7.09
CA GLU A 69 -8.44 20.73 8.29
C GLU A 69 -9.31 20.41 9.50
N VAL A 70 -10.61 20.16 9.30
CA VAL A 70 -11.52 19.74 10.38
C VAL A 70 -11.09 18.38 10.96
N ALA A 71 -10.60 17.46 10.14
CA ALA A 71 -10.10 16.17 10.61
C ALA A 71 -8.78 16.32 11.38
N GLN A 72 -7.88 17.18 10.89
CA GLN A 72 -6.62 17.50 11.57
C GLN A 72 -6.86 18.14 12.94
N GLU A 73 -7.79 19.09 13.01
CA GLU A 73 -8.18 19.74 14.27
C GLU A 73 -8.76 18.74 15.27
N ARG A 74 -9.54 17.77 14.80
CA ARG A 74 -10.09 16.71 15.65
C ARG A 74 -9.02 15.79 16.23
N LEU A 75 -8.02 15.44 15.43
CA LEU A 75 -6.88 14.66 15.90
C LEU A 75 -6.06 15.47 16.92
N ARG A 76 -5.83 16.77 16.67
CA ARG A 76 -5.16 17.66 17.62
C ARG A 76 -5.90 17.73 18.97
N LEU A 77 -7.22 17.93 18.95
CA LEU A 77 -8.04 17.93 20.17
C LEU A 77 -8.05 16.57 20.88
N CYS A 78 -8.02 15.47 20.12
CA CYS A 78 -7.92 14.12 20.68
C CYS A 78 -6.57 13.90 21.39
N ALA A 79 -5.48 14.33 20.77
CA ALA A 79 -4.14 14.30 21.36
C ALA A 79 -4.12 15.11 22.67
N GLU A 80 -4.61 16.34 22.65
CA GLU A 80 -4.68 17.20 23.84
C GLU A 80 -5.58 16.62 24.93
N TRP A 81 -6.66 15.93 24.56
CA TRP A 81 -7.52 15.22 25.50
C TRP A 81 -6.79 14.08 26.18
N LEU A 82 -6.05 13.26 25.42
CA LEU A 82 -5.24 12.17 25.97
C LEU A 82 -4.12 12.69 26.87
N GLU A 83 -3.33 13.66 26.40
CA GLU A 83 -2.19 14.25 27.11
C GLU A 83 -2.60 14.94 28.42
N SER A 84 -3.82 15.49 28.48
CA SER A 84 -4.36 16.16 29.67
C SER A 84 -5.15 15.24 30.60
N ASN A 85 -5.25 13.94 30.30
CA ASN A 85 -6.14 13.01 31.00
C ASN A 85 -7.60 13.50 31.05
N GLY A 86 -8.09 14.04 29.94
CA GLY A 86 -9.48 14.48 29.76
C GLY A 86 -9.84 15.83 30.35
N GLN A 87 -8.87 16.74 30.50
CA GLN A 87 -9.08 18.07 31.09
C GLN A 87 -9.24 19.18 30.03
N THR A 88 -8.99 18.89 28.75
CA THR A 88 -9.19 19.81 27.62
C THR A 88 -10.55 19.61 26.95
N PRO A 89 -11.00 20.48 26.02
CA PRO A 89 -12.26 20.27 25.30
C PRO A 89 -12.25 19.04 24.39
N LYS A 90 -13.36 18.31 24.32
CA LYS A 90 -13.54 17.20 23.37
C LYS A 90 -13.72 17.71 21.93
N PRO A 91 -13.21 17.01 20.91
CA PRO A 91 -13.65 17.22 19.54
C PRO A 91 -15.15 16.90 19.40
N LYS A 92 -15.87 17.65 18.54
CA LYS A 92 -17.30 17.43 18.27
C LYS A 92 -17.58 15.98 17.87
N VAL A 93 -18.82 15.51 17.98
CA VAL A 93 -19.18 14.16 17.51
C VAL A 93 -18.98 14.03 16.00
N HIS A 94 -18.41 12.92 15.54
CA HIS A 94 -18.33 12.52 14.13
C HIS A 94 -18.02 11.02 14.01
N ARG A 95 -18.48 10.34 12.94
CA ARG A 95 -18.20 8.91 12.71
C ARG A 95 -16.87 8.61 11.97
N PHE A 96 -16.67 9.15 10.74
CA PHE A 96 -15.57 8.74 9.85
C PHE A 96 -14.69 9.86 9.21
N ASN A 97 -14.63 11.06 9.78
CA ASN A 97 -14.05 12.26 9.13
C ASN A 97 -12.53 12.17 9.02
N THR A 98 -11.89 11.49 9.98
CA THR A 98 -10.46 11.21 9.93
C THR A 98 -10.09 10.32 8.75
N SER A 99 -11.01 9.49 8.23
CA SER A 99 -10.74 8.66 7.05
C SER A 99 -10.52 9.48 5.77
N ASP A 100 -11.15 10.65 5.66
CA ASP A 100 -10.95 11.52 4.48
C ASP A 100 -9.54 12.08 4.48
N LEU A 101 -9.02 12.48 5.65
CA LEU A 101 -7.62 12.87 5.80
C LEU A 101 -6.67 11.75 5.40
N TYR A 102 -6.91 10.52 5.86
CA TYR A 102 -6.03 9.38 5.55
C TYR A 102 -5.99 9.10 4.04
N LYS A 103 -7.12 9.19 3.34
CA LYS A 103 -7.19 9.02 1.88
C LYS A 103 -6.48 10.15 1.13
N VAL A 104 -6.58 11.39 1.62
CA VAL A 104 -5.85 12.52 1.04
C VAL A 104 -4.34 12.33 1.23
N MET A 105 -3.90 11.85 2.40
CA MET A 105 -2.49 11.55 2.67
C MET A 105 -1.97 10.39 1.79
N GLU A 106 -2.79 9.36 1.54
CA GLU A 106 -2.45 8.29 0.59
C GLU A 106 -2.20 8.86 -0.82
N GLY A 107 -3.10 9.72 -1.31
CA GLY A 107 -2.90 10.42 -2.57
C GLY A 107 -1.65 11.31 -2.58
N ALA A 108 -1.37 12.00 -1.48
CA ALA A 108 -0.16 12.82 -1.33
C ALA A 108 1.11 11.99 -1.44
N ALA A 109 1.16 10.83 -0.77
CA ALA A 109 2.30 9.91 -0.83
C ALA A 109 2.55 9.41 -2.26
N MET A 110 1.49 9.03 -2.99
CA MET A 110 1.60 8.63 -4.39
C MET A 110 2.12 9.76 -5.27
N MET A 111 1.68 11.00 -5.04
CA MET A 111 2.15 12.16 -5.80
C MET A 111 3.60 12.51 -5.50
N ILE A 112 4.06 12.45 -4.24
CA ILE A 112 5.46 12.68 -3.88
C ILE A 112 6.38 11.68 -4.58
N GLN A 113 5.97 10.41 -4.68
CA GLN A 113 6.76 9.41 -5.39
C GLN A 113 6.82 9.66 -6.90
N ALA A 114 5.75 10.20 -7.49
CA ALA A 114 5.71 10.56 -8.91
C ALA A 114 6.50 11.84 -9.21
N GLU A 115 6.36 12.86 -8.36
CA GLU A 115 6.95 14.20 -8.48
C GLU A 115 7.29 14.72 -7.06
N PRO A 116 8.57 14.69 -6.64
CA PRO A 116 8.97 15.12 -5.30
C PRO A 116 8.54 16.55 -4.96
N ASN A 117 7.98 16.74 -3.77
CA ASN A 117 7.48 18.04 -3.33
C ASN A 117 7.77 18.26 -1.82
N PRO A 118 8.88 18.96 -1.50
CA PRO A 118 9.31 19.14 -0.10
C PRO A 118 8.30 19.84 0.81
N GLU A 119 7.45 20.71 0.27
CA GLU A 119 6.45 21.40 1.10
C GLU A 119 5.31 20.44 1.48
N ILE A 120 4.87 19.60 0.54
CA ILE A 120 3.86 18.57 0.83
C ILE A 120 4.42 17.52 1.77
N GLU A 121 5.67 17.08 1.58
CA GLU A 121 6.36 16.17 2.51
C GLU A 121 6.37 16.73 3.93
N LYS A 122 6.82 17.99 4.09
CA LYS A 122 6.84 18.66 5.40
C LYS A 122 5.44 18.83 5.98
N GLN A 123 4.41 19.01 5.15
CA GLN A 123 3.03 19.08 5.61
C GLN A 123 2.53 17.71 6.08
N MET A 124 2.88 16.63 5.36
CA MET A 124 2.58 15.26 5.77
C MET A 124 3.23 14.92 7.12
N ASP A 125 4.51 15.26 7.31
CA ASP A 125 5.21 15.03 8.58
C ASP A 125 4.48 15.68 9.77
N ARG A 126 4.05 16.95 9.61
CA ARG A 126 3.28 17.65 10.66
C ARG A 126 1.96 16.95 10.97
N ILE A 127 1.28 16.42 9.96
CA ILE A 127 0.01 15.71 10.14
C ILE A 127 0.26 14.35 10.80
N ILE A 128 1.31 13.64 10.40
CA ILE A 128 1.73 12.35 10.99
C ILE A 128 2.03 12.52 12.48
N ASP A 129 2.74 13.58 12.86
CA ASP A 129 3.02 13.88 14.28
C ASP A 129 1.73 14.06 15.10
N VAL A 130 0.74 14.76 14.55
CA VAL A 130 -0.57 14.94 15.21
C VAL A 130 -1.34 13.62 15.30
N ILE A 131 -1.30 12.78 14.25
CA ILE A 131 -1.90 11.44 14.26
C ILE A 131 -1.27 10.57 15.34
N ALA A 132 0.06 10.57 15.43
CA ALA A 132 0.81 9.78 16.41
C ALA A 132 0.45 10.18 17.84
N ARG A 133 0.35 11.49 18.13
CA ARG A 133 -0.08 11.99 19.44
C ARG A 133 -1.53 11.67 19.79
N ALA A 134 -2.39 11.51 18.78
CA ALA A 134 -3.79 11.14 18.97
C ALA A 134 -4.00 9.63 19.14
N GLN A 135 -2.97 8.81 18.90
CA GLN A 135 -3.01 7.35 19.05
C GLN A 135 -2.79 6.95 20.51
N ARG A 136 -3.50 5.91 20.97
CA ARG A 136 -3.27 5.30 22.29
C ARG A 136 -2.04 4.38 22.29
N ASP A 137 -1.50 4.10 23.47
CA ASP A 137 -0.34 3.21 23.65
C ASP A 137 -0.55 1.78 23.10
N ASP A 138 -1.80 1.31 23.02
CA ASP A 138 -2.17 0.01 22.45
C ASP A 138 -2.33 0.04 20.92
N GLY A 139 -2.07 1.19 20.29
CA GLY A 139 -2.21 1.43 18.86
C GLY A 139 -3.63 1.83 18.42
N TYR A 140 -4.61 1.87 19.32
CA TYR A 140 -5.98 2.24 18.96
C TYR A 140 -6.08 3.71 18.55
N LEU A 141 -6.75 3.97 17.42
CA LEU A 141 -7.01 5.32 16.92
C LEU A 141 -8.42 5.42 16.32
N ASP A 142 -9.35 5.88 17.13
CA ASP A 142 -10.65 6.39 16.70
C ASP A 142 -11.01 7.55 17.63
N VAL A 143 -11.03 8.76 17.07
CA VAL A 143 -11.17 9.99 17.86
C VAL A 143 -12.45 9.98 18.69
N SER A 144 -13.58 9.55 18.13
CA SER A 144 -14.86 9.60 18.84
C SER A 144 -14.94 8.57 19.95
N HIS A 145 -14.42 7.36 19.72
CA HIS A 145 -14.36 6.33 20.76
C HIS A 145 -13.38 6.70 21.87
N ILE A 146 -12.20 7.23 21.52
CA ILE A 146 -11.17 7.64 22.49
C ILE A 146 -11.72 8.68 23.46
N VAL A 147 -12.40 9.70 22.97
CA VAL A 147 -12.92 10.79 23.83
C VAL A 147 -14.29 10.46 24.44
N GLY A 148 -14.86 9.29 24.15
CA GLY A 148 -16.19 8.88 24.60
C GLY A 148 -17.29 9.81 24.11
N ASN A 149 -17.27 10.15 22.83
CA ASN A 149 -18.37 10.85 22.17
C ASN A 149 -19.59 9.92 22.05
N PRO A 150 -20.83 10.43 22.20
CA PRO A 150 -22.01 9.63 21.93
C PRO A 150 -22.05 9.22 20.45
N GLU A 151 -22.73 8.10 20.15
CA GLU A 151 -22.98 7.68 18.77
C GLU A 151 -23.61 8.83 17.98
N PRO A 152 -23.05 9.22 16.83
CA PRO A 152 -23.74 10.12 15.91
C PRO A 152 -24.98 9.39 15.41
N GLY A 153 -26.15 9.90 15.79
CA GLY A 153 -27.46 9.49 15.27
C GLY A 153 -27.66 9.87 13.81
#